data_AF-A0A0F8H554-F1
#
_entry.id   AF-A0A0F8H554-F1
#
_cell.length_a   1.000
_cell.length_b   1.000
_cell.length_c   1.000
_cell.angle_alpha   90.00
_cell.angle_beta   90.00
_cell.angle_gamma   90.00
#
_symmetry.space_group_name_H-M   'P 1'
#
loop_
_entity.id
_entity.type
_entity.pdbx_description
1 polymer ?
#
loop_
_entity_poly.entity_id
_entity_poly.type
_entity_poly.pdbx_seq_one_letter_code
_entity_poly.pdbx_strand_id
1 'polypeptide(L)'
;GEFDEEVGGEKCLWKLGCKAPYAHADCGIRRWNGSVSMCTQAGGPCINCVDPGFPDASRPLYVEAEDKGIVGANIDTIAKVAVGAAAVAAGVHAVRRMGKGE
;
A
#
# COMPACT_ATOMS: atom_id res chain seq x y z
N GLY A 1 11.78 4.37 1.47
CA GLY A 1 11.29 5.76 1.58
C GLY A 1 11.31 6.17 3.02
N GLU A 2 11.23 7.47 3.29
CA GLU A 2 11.05 7.98 4.65
C GLU A 2 9.56 8.19 4.90
N PHE A 3 9.03 7.53 5.93
CA PHE A 3 7.61 7.51 6.24
C PHE A 3 7.40 7.95 7.69
N ASP A 4 6.29 8.63 7.95
CA ASP A 4 5.84 8.90 9.31
C ASP A 4 5.00 7.75 9.84
N GLU A 5 5.17 7.46 11.13
CA GLU A 5 4.38 6.48 11.88
C GLU A 5 3.31 7.15 12.76
N GLU A 6 3.32 8.49 12.83
CA GLU A 6 2.37 9.30 13.60
C GLU A 6 1.91 10.53 12.79
N VAL A 7 0.68 10.99 13.03
CA VAL A 7 0.12 12.15 12.34
C VAL A 7 0.84 13.45 12.73
N GLY A 8 0.96 14.38 11.79
CA GLY A 8 1.61 15.67 12.03
C GLY A 8 3.11 15.72 11.72
N GLY A 9 3.71 14.61 11.27
CA GLY A 9 5.08 14.61 10.75
C GLY A 9 5.22 15.26 9.36
N GLU A 10 6.46 15.46 8.94
CA GLU A 10 6.83 16.09 7.66
C GLU A 10 7.14 15.08 6.55
N LYS A 11 7.16 13.79 6.86
CA LYS A 11 7.52 12.71 5.93
C LYS A 11 6.27 12.18 5.23
N CYS A 12 6.45 11.11 4.46
CA CYS A 12 5.35 10.52 3.72
C CYS A 12 4.36 9.84 4.66
N LEU A 13 3.09 10.26 4.61
CA LEU A 13 1.99 9.72 5.41
C LEU A 13 1.42 8.40 4.86
N TRP A 14 2.18 7.68 4.02
CA TRP A 14 1.74 6.43 3.39
C TRP A 14 1.35 5.37 4.43
N LYS A 15 2.22 5.15 5.42
CA LYS A 15 2.00 4.21 6.54
C LYS A 15 0.80 4.58 7.42
N LEU A 16 0.34 5.83 7.34
CA LEU A 16 -0.84 6.34 8.03
C LEU A 16 -2.12 6.26 7.16
N GLY A 17 -2.05 5.58 6.02
CA GLY A 17 -3.20 5.33 5.15
C GLY A 17 -3.44 6.39 4.09
N CYS A 18 -2.49 7.28 3.79
CA CYS A 18 -2.65 8.28 2.74
C CYS A 18 -3.03 7.66 1.39
N LYS A 19 -4.18 8.08 0.84
CA LYS A 19 -4.73 7.64 -0.45
C LYS A 19 -4.46 8.62 -1.59
N ALA A 20 -3.53 9.57 -1.42
CA ALA A 20 -3.22 10.56 -2.44
C ALA A 20 -2.83 9.91 -3.79
N PRO A 21 -2.07 8.80 -3.84
CA PRO A 21 -1.74 8.15 -5.11
C PRO A 21 -2.93 7.54 -5.86
N TYR A 22 -4.06 7.34 -5.19
CA TYR A 22 -5.31 6.82 -5.75
C TYR A 22 -6.33 7.92 -6.02
N ALA A 23 -6.06 9.15 -5.60
CA ALA A 23 -6.99 10.26 -5.70
C ALA A 23 -6.78 11.05 -7.00
N HIS A 24 -7.80 11.05 -7.86
CA HIS A 24 -7.83 11.86 -9.08
C HIS A 24 -8.24 13.32 -8.77
N ALA A 25 -7.37 14.03 -8.04
CA ALA A 25 -7.60 15.41 -7.62
C ALA A 25 -6.37 16.30 -7.86
N ASP A 26 -6.59 17.61 -7.91
CA ASP A 26 -5.53 18.61 -8.09
C ASP A 26 -4.97 19.15 -6.77
N CYS A 27 -5.36 18.61 -5.61
CA CYS A 27 -4.95 19.09 -4.29
C CYS A 27 -3.43 19.21 -4.11
N GLY A 28 -2.66 18.32 -4.74
CA GLY A 28 -1.18 18.34 -4.72
C GLY A 28 -0.55 19.46 -5.54
N ILE A 29 -1.32 20.07 -6.44
CA ILE A 29 -0.86 21.10 -7.37
C ILE A 29 -1.52 22.44 -7.03
N ARG A 30 -2.86 22.50 -7.09
CA ARG A 30 -3.65 23.72 -6.83
C ARG A 30 -3.64 24.12 -5.36
N ARG A 31 -3.59 23.13 -4.46
CA ARG A 31 -3.75 23.29 -3.01
C ARG A 31 -5.11 23.92 -2.63
N TRP A 32 -5.32 24.14 -1.34
CA TRP A 32 -6.53 24.70 -0.75
C TRP A 32 -6.32 26.14 -0.30
N ASN A 33 -7.43 26.89 -0.23
CA ASN A 33 -7.50 28.23 0.38
C ASN A 33 -6.49 29.24 -0.18
N GLY A 34 -6.48 29.45 -1.51
CA GLY A 34 -5.53 30.37 -2.13
C GLY A 34 -4.10 29.82 -2.16
N SER A 35 -3.98 28.52 -2.45
CA SER A 35 -2.72 27.78 -2.52
C SER A 35 -1.92 27.67 -1.21
N VAL A 36 -2.57 27.92 -0.07
CA VAL A 36 -1.93 27.95 1.26
C VAL A 36 -1.45 26.57 1.70
N SER A 37 -2.29 25.53 1.61
CA SER A 37 -1.95 24.20 2.11
C SER A 37 -2.71 23.08 1.40
N MET A 38 -2.41 21.83 1.72
CA MET A 38 -3.19 20.65 1.34
C MET A 38 -3.26 19.67 2.52
N CYS A 39 -4.11 18.65 2.44
CA CYS A 39 -4.29 17.68 3.54
C CYS A 39 -2.96 17.15 4.05
N THR A 40 -2.12 16.62 3.16
CA THR A 40 -0.83 16.01 3.52
C THR A 40 0.18 17.03 4.03
N GLN A 41 0.14 18.28 3.54
CA GLN A 41 0.97 19.36 4.03
C GLN A 41 0.54 19.85 5.43
N ALA A 42 -0.74 19.67 5.78
CA ALA A 42 -1.25 19.91 7.12
C ALA A 42 -1.07 18.71 8.07
N GLY A 43 -0.31 17.68 7.67
CA GLY A 43 -0.05 16.48 8.48
C GLY A 43 -1.19 15.45 8.47
N GLY A 44 -2.22 15.64 7.64
CA GLY A 44 -3.35 14.72 7.51
C GLY A 44 -3.26 13.83 6.25
N PRO A 45 -3.42 12.50 6.35
CA PRO A 45 -3.42 11.64 5.18
C PRO A 45 -4.58 12.01 4.24
N CYS A 46 -4.33 11.97 2.93
CA CYS A 46 -5.41 12.08 1.96
C CYS A 46 -6.37 10.90 2.14
N ILE A 47 -7.67 11.18 2.18
CA ILE A 47 -8.73 10.16 2.36
C ILE A 47 -9.43 9.77 1.06
N ASN A 48 -8.94 10.25 -0.09
CA ASN A 48 -9.52 10.04 -1.41
C ASN A 48 -11.02 10.44 -1.49
N CYS A 49 -11.34 11.64 -1.01
CA CYS A 49 -12.71 12.16 -0.96
C CYS A 49 -13.35 12.43 -2.33
N VAL A 50 -12.56 12.42 -3.41
CA VAL A 50 -13.04 12.64 -4.79
C VAL A 50 -13.47 11.36 -5.49
N ASP A 51 -13.23 10.19 -4.88
CA ASP A 51 -13.57 8.90 -5.46
C ASP A 51 -15.08 8.67 -5.44
N PRO A 52 -15.70 8.18 -6.54
CA PRO A 52 -17.13 7.88 -6.58
C PRO A 52 -17.57 6.82 -5.55
N GLY A 53 -16.66 5.95 -5.12
CA GLY A 53 -16.90 4.94 -4.08
C GLY A 53 -16.63 5.45 -2.67
N PHE A 54 -16.26 6.72 -2.47
CA PHE A 54 -16.07 7.29 -1.15
C PHE A 54 -17.40 7.33 -0.36
N PRO A 55 -17.40 6.98 0.94
CA PRO A 55 -16.25 6.62 1.77
C PRO A 55 -15.85 5.14 1.74
N ASP A 56 -16.70 4.25 1.25
CA ASP A 56 -16.56 2.81 1.46
C ASP A 56 -15.36 2.21 0.72
N ALA A 57 -15.07 2.67 -0.50
CA ALA A 57 -13.86 2.30 -1.24
C ALA A 57 -12.57 2.78 -0.54
N SER A 58 -12.65 3.86 0.23
CA SER A 58 -11.50 4.46 0.91
C SER A 58 -11.26 3.86 2.29
N ARG A 59 -12.31 3.39 2.98
CA ARG A 59 -12.21 2.78 4.31
C ARG A 59 -11.45 1.45 4.31
N PRO A 60 -10.73 1.12 5.40
CA PRO A 60 -10.43 1.98 6.55
C PRO A 60 -9.46 3.13 6.21
N LEU A 61 -9.67 4.31 6.80
CA LEU A 61 -8.97 5.54 6.40
C LEU A 61 -7.50 5.61 6.84
N TYR A 62 -7.16 5.00 7.98
CA TYR A 62 -5.84 5.03 8.60
C TYR A 62 -5.07 3.72 8.45
N VAL A 63 -5.25 3.05 7.32
CA VAL A 63 -4.57 1.80 6.98
C VAL A 63 -4.07 1.93 5.55
N GLU A 64 -2.90 1.38 5.26
CA GLU A 64 -2.34 1.30 3.90
C GLU A 64 -3.36 0.69 2.93
N ALA A 65 -3.41 1.18 1.68
CA ALA A 65 -4.41 0.68 0.73
C ALA A 65 -4.16 -0.80 0.37
N GLU A 66 -2.89 -1.16 0.34
CA GLU A 66 -2.31 -2.45 0.02
C GLU A 66 -2.61 -3.47 1.13
N ASP A 67 -2.74 -2.98 2.36
CA ASP A 67 -3.03 -3.79 3.54
C ASP A 67 -4.48 -4.26 3.60
N LYS A 68 -5.39 -3.67 2.80
CA LYS A 68 -6.75 -4.21 2.61
C LYS A 68 -6.72 -5.63 2.04
N GLY A 69 -5.63 -5.97 1.33
CA GLY A 69 -5.41 -7.31 0.81
C GLY A 69 -6.36 -7.70 -0.33
N ILE A 70 -6.15 -8.91 -0.84
CA ILE A 70 -7.05 -9.59 -1.77
C ILE A 70 -7.57 -10.81 -1.03
N VAL A 71 -8.88 -11.10 -1.11
CA VAL A 71 -9.55 -12.22 -0.43
C VAL A 71 -9.33 -12.27 1.11
N GLY A 72 -9.19 -11.12 1.75
CA GLY A 72 -9.00 -11.03 3.21
C GLY A 72 -7.58 -11.36 3.68
N ALA A 73 -6.62 -11.53 2.77
CA ALA A 73 -5.21 -11.72 3.08
C ALA A 73 -4.35 -10.60 2.49
N ASN A 74 -3.41 -10.09 3.29
CA ASN A 74 -2.43 -9.09 2.87
C ASN A 74 -1.57 -9.62 1.71
N ILE A 75 -1.28 -8.75 0.73
CA ILE A 75 -0.53 -9.14 -0.47
C ILE A 75 0.89 -9.61 -0.16
N ASP A 76 1.54 -9.08 0.88
CA ASP A 76 2.86 -9.53 1.33
C ASP A 76 2.81 -10.96 1.86
N THR A 77 1.74 -11.32 2.57
CA THR A 77 1.53 -12.69 3.07
C THR A 77 1.36 -13.64 1.88
N ILE A 78 0.53 -13.27 0.91
CA ILE A 78 0.32 -14.07 -0.31
C ILE A 78 1.65 -14.24 -1.06
N ALA A 79 2.40 -13.16 -1.25
CA ALA A 79 3.68 -13.18 -1.94
C ALA A 79 4.70 -14.09 -1.22
N LYS A 80 4.81 -13.99 0.11
CA LYS A 80 5.71 -14.83 0.91
C LYS A 80 5.37 -16.32 0.77
N VAL A 81 4.09 -16.68 0.84
CA VAL A 81 3.65 -18.07 0.67
C VAL A 81 3.96 -18.57 -0.74
N ALA A 82 3.64 -17.79 -1.77
CA ALA A 82 3.87 -18.17 -3.15
C ALA A 82 5.37 -18.39 -3.45
N VAL A 83 6.22 -17.45 -3.02
CA VAL A 83 7.68 -17.56 -3.20
C VAL A 83 8.24 -18.76 -2.43
N GLY A 84 7.79 -18.96 -1.18
CA GLY A 84 8.21 -20.12 -0.38
C GLY A 84 7.85 -21.44 -1.04
N ALA A 85 6.61 -21.59 -1.53
CA ALA A 85 6.16 -22.79 -2.23
C ALA A 85 6.96 -23.05 -3.52
N ALA A 86 7.21 -22.00 -4.32
CA ALA A 86 8.01 -22.11 -5.54
C ALA A 86 9.44 -22.56 -5.24
N ALA A 87 10.08 -22.00 -4.20
CA ALA A 87 11.43 -22.39 -3.78
C ALA A 87 11.49 -23.86 -3.34
N VAL A 88 10.51 -24.34 -2.57
CA VAL A 88 10.41 -25.76 -2.16
C VAL A 88 10.25 -26.66 -3.39
N ALA A 89 9.33 -26.32 -4.30
CA ALA A 89 9.10 -27.11 -5.51
C ALA A 89 10.37 -27.20 -6.38
N ALA A 90 11.06 -26.08 -6.57
CA ALA A 90 12.33 -26.04 -7.30
C ALA A 90 13.41 -26.90 -6.61
N GLY A 91 13.53 -26.81 -5.28
CA GLY A 91 14.46 -27.62 -4.49
C GLY A 91 14.18 -29.12 -4.60
N VAL A 92 12.92 -29.53 -4.43
CA VAL A 92 12.50 -30.94 -4.58
C VAL A 92 12.76 -31.43 -6.01
N HIS A 93 12.46 -30.63 -7.03
CA HIS A 93 12.73 -30.98 -8.42
C HIS A 93 14.23 -31.16 -8.67
N ALA A 94 15.07 -30.26 -8.15
CA ALA A 94 16.52 -30.35 -8.27
C ALA A 94 17.08 -31.62 -7.60
N VAL A 95 16.69 -31.90 -6.34
CA VAL A 95 17.12 -33.12 -5.62
C VAL A 95 16.67 -34.39 -6.36
N ARG A 96 15.42 -34.45 -6.83
CA ARG A 96 14.92 -35.58 -7.60
C ARG A 96 15.68 -35.77 -8.91
N ARG A 97 16.09 -34.69 -9.58
CA ARG A 97 16.88 -34.76 -10.82
C ARG A 97 18.29 -35.28 -10.55
N MET A 98 18.94 -34.83 -9.48
CA MET A 98 20.28 -35.29 -9.09
C MET A 98 20.29 -36.77 -8.66
N GLY A 99 19.26 -37.22 -7.93
CA GLY A 99 19.13 -38.62 -7.51
C GLY A 99 18.71 -39.60 -8.62
N LYS A 100 18.37 -39.09 -9.81
CA LYS A 100 18.00 -39.90 -10.99
C LYS A 100 19.07 -39.88 -12.09
N GLY A 101 20.22 -39.27 -11.82
CA GLY A 101 21.41 -39.38 -12.65
C GLY A 101 22.13 -40.69 -12.37
N GLU A 102 22.06 -41.62 -13.32
CA GLU A 102 23.22 -42.42 -13.73
C GLU A 102 24.29 -41.51 -14.35
#